data_AF-A0AAV0V0P1-F1
#
_entry.id   AF-A0AAV0V0P1-F1
#
_cell.length_a   1.000
_cell.length_b   1.000
_cell.length_c   1.000
_cell.angle_alpha   90.00
_cell.angle_beta   90.00
_cell.angle_gamma   90.00
#
_symmetry.space_group_name_H-M   'P 1'
#
loop_
_entity.id
_entity.type
_entity.pdbx_description
1 polymer ?
#
loop_
_entity_poly.entity_id
_entity_poly.type
_entity_poly.pdbx_seq_one_letter_code
_entity_poly.pdbx_strand_id
1 'polypeptide(L)'
;MFVSNSDNLGATLDLDLLTYFAQSGKPFLMECCERTENDKKGGHLAERIVDGHLILRESAQCADGDEKEFQNITKHRYFNTNNLWILDDLILLRSDAYVITEDYRPVIAPEREGVAPIVSLDSKCFKLVQQLEAAVRGNVPSLVRCDRLKVTGNVGFAPGVVFEGSVEVVNKSAEQKTVLAGTYKDTTVDLTEQKGLGKLKLTTVKTAPFQDQKPGTSGLRKKTKTFMSDNYLQNFVASVLDALPAKELNGGTLVVSGDGRYFNKEATQIIVKMAVAYGVDRFWIGKDGLLSTPCVSAVVREREGGSVAFGAFILSASHNPGGLNEDFGIKYNCENGGPAPEKVTDEIFSLSKVITSYKIAADFPTIDLATIGTTTIAADDGSRTITVEVFDSAEHHVALLKQIFDFHAIKKLVSRSDFTFAVDSMSGVNGPYARRVFVEELGCDESCLLNATPMEDFNGGHADPNLTYAKTLIKVMGVDSNGLPVHGQDQEPPSFGAAWDGDADRNMILGSRFFVTPSDSLPSLLPTAQ
;
A
#
# COMPACT_ATOMS: atom_id res chain seq x y z
N MET A 1 -2.19 24.66 -15.83
CA MET A 1 -1.25 23.60 -15.39
C MET A 1 -0.03 23.55 -16.30
N PHE A 2 1.18 23.56 -15.74
CA PHE A 2 2.45 23.31 -16.46
C PHE A 2 2.89 21.85 -16.21
N VAL A 3 3.21 21.12 -17.26
CA VAL A 3 3.61 19.71 -17.23
C VAL A 3 4.96 19.61 -17.91
N SER A 4 5.95 19.04 -17.22
CA SER A 4 7.27 18.76 -17.78
C SER A 4 7.55 17.27 -17.66
N ASN A 5 8.23 16.71 -18.66
CA ASN A 5 8.79 15.37 -18.56
C ASN A 5 9.82 15.31 -17.41
N SER A 6 9.86 14.19 -16.68
CA SER A 6 10.80 13.93 -15.57
C SER A 6 12.27 14.01 -15.99
N ASP A 7 12.56 13.76 -17.27
CA ASP A 7 13.93 13.84 -17.80
C ASP A 7 14.43 15.30 -17.94
N ASN A 8 13.53 16.29 -17.91
CA ASN A 8 13.87 17.71 -17.92
C ASN A 8 14.10 18.24 -16.50
N LEU A 9 15.20 17.82 -15.87
CA LEU A 9 15.54 18.18 -14.49
C LEU A 9 15.73 19.69 -14.23
N GLY A 10 15.76 20.51 -15.30
CA GLY A 10 15.86 21.97 -15.23
C GLY A 10 14.64 22.75 -15.72
N ALA A 11 13.51 22.09 -16.03
CA ALA A 11 12.31 22.78 -16.47
C ALA A 11 11.76 23.67 -15.35
N THR A 12 11.64 24.96 -15.63
CA THR A 12 11.06 25.95 -14.73
C THR A 12 9.88 26.64 -15.39
N LEU A 13 8.97 27.16 -14.57
CA LEU A 13 7.84 27.93 -15.05
C LEU A 13 8.32 29.31 -15.50
N ASP A 14 8.16 29.62 -16.79
CA ASP A 14 8.40 30.94 -17.35
C ASP A 14 7.14 31.81 -17.23
N LEU A 15 7.28 33.00 -16.61
CA LEU A 15 6.14 33.88 -16.33
C LEU A 15 5.58 34.56 -17.58
N ASP A 16 6.40 34.77 -18.61
CA ASP A 16 5.96 35.39 -19.86
C ASP A 16 5.16 34.36 -20.69
N LEU A 17 5.62 33.12 -20.75
CA LEU A 17 4.87 32.01 -21.36
C LEU A 17 3.56 31.73 -20.62
N LEU A 18 3.57 31.73 -19.28
CA LEU A 18 2.34 31.61 -18.49
C LEU A 18 1.37 32.75 -18.79
N THR A 19 1.87 34.00 -18.83
CA THR A 19 1.05 35.18 -19.10
C THR A 19 0.44 35.12 -20.49
N TYR A 20 1.23 34.76 -21.50
CA TYR A 20 0.76 34.54 -22.86
C TYR A 20 -0.31 33.45 -22.91
N PHE A 21 -0.03 32.29 -22.29
CA PHE A 21 -0.96 31.18 -22.28
C PHE A 21 -2.30 31.55 -21.62
N ALA A 22 -2.25 32.17 -20.45
CA ALA A 22 -3.43 32.63 -19.72
C ALA A 22 -4.25 33.66 -20.51
N GLN A 23 -3.60 34.57 -21.23
CA GLN A 23 -4.29 35.57 -22.06
C GLN A 23 -4.80 35.02 -23.39
N SER A 24 -4.19 33.95 -23.90
CA SER A 24 -4.52 33.39 -25.21
C SER A 24 -5.90 32.72 -25.27
N GLY A 25 -6.43 32.28 -24.12
CA GLY A 25 -7.64 31.46 -24.04
C GLY A 25 -7.52 30.09 -24.74
N LYS A 26 -6.29 29.67 -25.09
CA LYS A 26 -6.05 28.37 -25.73
C LYS A 26 -6.10 27.26 -24.69
N PRO A 27 -6.70 26.09 -25.01
CA PRO A 27 -6.79 24.98 -24.06
C PRO A 27 -5.45 24.27 -23.84
N PHE A 28 -4.48 24.49 -24.72
CA PHE A 28 -3.21 23.80 -24.77
C PHE A 28 -2.13 24.69 -25.39
N LEU A 29 -0.92 24.64 -24.84
CA LEU A 29 0.28 25.23 -25.41
C LEU A 29 1.47 24.27 -25.22
N MET A 30 2.27 24.12 -26.26
CA MET A 30 3.47 23.29 -26.27
C MET A 30 4.68 24.19 -26.43
N GLU A 31 5.67 24.02 -25.56
CA GLU A 31 6.95 24.70 -25.73
C GLU A 31 7.78 23.99 -26.80
N CYS A 32 8.33 24.78 -27.71
CA CYS A 32 9.21 24.30 -28.76
C CYS A 32 10.50 25.10 -28.76
N CYS A 33 11.61 24.42 -29.01
CA CYS A 33 12.92 25.03 -29.18
C CYS A 33 13.46 24.74 -30.58
N GLU A 34 14.38 25.58 -31.04
CA GLU A 34 15.14 25.27 -32.25
C GLU A 34 16.01 24.04 -32.03
N ARG A 35 16.00 23.13 -33.01
CA ARG A 35 16.80 21.90 -32.97
C ARG A 35 18.26 22.22 -33.21
N THR A 36 19.11 21.56 -32.43
CA THR A 36 20.55 21.52 -32.60
C THR A 36 20.98 20.12 -33.05
N GLU A 37 22.26 19.94 -33.38
CA GLU A 37 22.82 18.62 -33.70
C GLU A 37 22.63 17.57 -32.59
N ASN A 38 22.46 18.01 -31.34
CA ASN A 38 22.19 17.11 -30.22
C ASN A 38 20.76 16.53 -30.27
N ASP A 39 19.83 17.24 -30.92
CA ASP A 39 18.40 16.91 -30.95
C ASP A 39 17.99 16.16 -32.22
N LYS A 40 18.96 15.81 -33.08
CA LYS A 40 18.69 15.19 -34.39
C LYS A 40 17.97 13.84 -34.30
N LYS A 41 18.12 13.13 -33.17
CA LYS A 41 17.42 11.86 -32.90
C LYS A 41 16.06 12.05 -32.23
N GLY A 42 15.79 13.23 -31.68
CA GLY A 42 14.54 13.56 -31.02
C GLY A 42 13.40 13.78 -32.01
N GLY A 43 12.18 13.50 -31.58
CA GLY A 43 10.96 13.77 -32.34
C GLY A 43 10.80 15.24 -32.71
N HIS A 44 10.07 15.49 -33.80
CA HIS A 44 9.80 16.84 -34.29
C HIS A 44 8.34 17.00 -34.69
N LEU A 45 7.88 18.25 -34.73
CA LEU A 45 6.55 18.56 -35.24
C LEU A 45 6.52 18.36 -36.76
N ALA A 46 5.53 17.61 -37.23
CA ALA A 46 5.26 17.39 -38.64
C ALA A 46 3.77 17.60 -38.92
N GLU A 47 3.43 18.01 -40.14
CA GLU A 47 2.04 18.04 -40.59
C GLU A 47 1.72 16.73 -41.30
N ARG A 48 0.66 16.06 -40.84
CA ARG A 48 0.21 14.81 -41.42
C ARG A 48 -0.59 15.10 -42.70
N ILE A 49 -0.09 14.59 -43.83
CA ILE A 49 -0.63 14.89 -45.17
C ILE A 49 -2.12 14.52 -45.32
N VAL A 50 -2.60 13.48 -44.63
CA VAL A 50 -3.97 12.97 -44.82
C VAL A 50 -5.05 13.89 -44.25
N ASP A 51 -4.75 14.69 -43.24
CA ASP A 51 -5.73 15.53 -42.54
C ASP A 51 -5.22 16.92 -42.14
N GLY A 52 -3.98 17.27 -42.49
CA GLY A 52 -3.37 18.57 -42.19
C GLY A 52 -3.09 18.79 -40.70
N HIS A 53 -3.17 17.76 -39.88
CA HIS A 53 -2.95 17.88 -38.44
C HIS A 53 -1.47 17.88 -38.07
N LEU A 54 -1.11 18.69 -37.08
CA LEU A 54 0.21 18.64 -36.47
C LEU A 54 0.33 17.38 -35.62
N ILE A 55 1.40 16.62 -35.85
CA ILE A 55 1.78 15.42 -35.11
C ILE A 55 3.20 15.58 -34.57
N LEU A 56 3.48 14.89 -33.46
CA LEU A 56 4.86 14.65 -33.04
C LEU A 56 5.33 13.37 -33.74
N ARG A 57 6.27 13.52 -34.67
CA ARG A 57 6.86 12.41 -35.40
C ARG A 57 8.14 11.96 -34.70
N GLU A 58 8.14 10.74 -34.20
CA GLU A 58 9.27 10.11 -33.50
C GLU A 58 10.16 9.30 -34.45
N SER A 59 11.42 9.06 -34.04
CA SER A 59 12.37 8.25 -34.83
C SER A 59 11.87 6.82 -35.05
N ALA A 60 11.13 6.25 -34.08
CA ALA A 60 10.48 4.95 -34.20
C ALA A 60 9.39 4.89 -35.29
N GLN A 61 8.91 6.05 -35.75
CA GLN A 61 7.91 6.19 -36.82
C GLN A 61 8.58 6.56 -38.16
N CYS A 62 9.91 6.57 -38.21
CA CYS A 62 10.70 6.83 -39.39
C CYS A 62 10.96 5.52 -40.15
N ALA A 63 10.68 5.49 -41.46
CA ALA A 63 11.07 4.35 -42.28
C ALA A 63 12.60 4.38 -42.50
N ASP A 64 13.23 3.21 -42.61
CA ASP A 64 14.70 3.07 -42.67
C ASP A 64 15.39 3.97 -43.73
N GLY A 65 14.70 4.26 -44.84
CA GLY A 65 15.21 5.13 -45.91
C GLY A 65 15.10 6.64 -45.65
N ASP A 66 14.31 7.06 -44.67
CA ASP A 66 13.98 8.48 -44.39
C ASP A 66 14.75 9.05 -43.18
N GLU A 67 15.60 8.25 -42.55
CA GLU A 67 16.34 8.61 -41.33
C GLU A 67 17.20 9.87 -41.52
N LYS A 68 17.81 10.04 -42.69
CA LYS A 68 18.63 11.22 -43.00
C LYS A 68 17.81 12.51 -43.04
N GLU A 69 16.58 12.43 -43.54
CA GLU A 69 15.68 13.58 -43.61
C GLU A 69 15.05 13.85 -42.24
N PHE A 70 14.71 12.81 -41.48
CA PHE A 70 14.25 12.94 -40.09
C PHE A 70 15.27 13.69 -39.20
N GLN A 71 16.55 13.34 -39.37
CA GLN A 71 17.66 13.96 -38.64
C GLN A 71 18.07 15.34 -39.20
N ASN A 72 17.46 15.81 -40.30
CA ASN A 72 17.78 17.10 -40.88
C ASN A 72 17.18 18.26 -40.05
N ILE A 73 18.02 18.83 -39.19
CA ILE A 73 17.65 19.94 -38.29
C ILE A 73 17.34 21.26 -39.02
N THR A 74 17.74 21.42 -40.29
CA THR A 74 17.39 22.61 -41.08
C THR A 74 16.00 22.50 -41.69
N LYS A 75 15.54 21.28 -41.94
CA LYS A 75 14.21 20.98 -42.49
C LYS A 75 13.17 20.91 -41.38
N HIS A 76 13.45 20.14 -40.35
CA HIS A 76 12.64 20.05 -39.15
C HIS A 76 13.29 20.93 -38.09
N ARG A 77 12.93 22.22 -38.09
CA ARG A 77 13.63 23.25 -37.31
C ARG A 77 13.32 23.21 -35.82
N TYR A 78 12.16 22.69 -35.43
CA TYR A 78 11.69 22.75 -34.05
C TYR A 78 11.51 21.36 -33.46
N PHE A 79 11.88 21.19 -32.19
CA PHE A 79 11.51 20.03 -31.38
C PHE A 79 10.67 20.47 -30.20
N ASN A 80 9.81 19.56 -29.75
CA ASN A 80 9.03 19.73 -28.53
C ASN A 80 9.99 19.59 -27.34
N THR A 81 9.99 20.57 -26.43
CA THR A 81 10.82 20.50 -25.22
C THR A 81 10.26 19.51 -24.21
N ASN A 82 9.14 18.84 -24.48
CA ASN A 82 8.34 18.03 -23.55
C ASN A 82 7.77 18.82 -22.36
N ASN A 83 7.59 20.13 -22.55
CA ASN A 83 6.89 21.00 -21.63
C ASN A 83 5.55 21.43 -22.23
N LEU A 84 4.47 21.18 -21.49
CA LEU A 84 3.09 21.42 -21.90
C LEU A 84 2.39 22.33 -20.91
N TRP A 85 1.54 23.20 -21.43
CA TRP A 85 0.64 24.03 -20.67
C TRP A 85 -0.79 23.63 -21.01
N ILE A 86 -1.55 23.29 -19.99
CA ILE A 86 -2.93 22.82 -20.11
C ILE A 86 -3.79 23.78 -19.32
N LEU A 87 -4.80 24.36 -19.96
CA LEU A 87 -5.72 25.26 -19.28
C LEU A 87 -6.54 24.46 -18.27
N ASP A 88 -6.78 25.08 -17.11
CA ASP A 88 -7.56 24.54 -16.01
C ASP A 88 -8.79 23.83 -16.55
N ASP A 89 -8.85 22.52 -16.31
CA ASP A 89 -10.03 21.78 -15.89
C ASP A 89 -9.71 20.27 -15.92
N LEU A 90 -8.76 19.84 -15.10
CA LEU A 90 -8.42 18.41 -15.00
C LEU A 90 -9.64 17.55 -14.61
N ILE A 91 -10.59 18.13 -13.87
CA ILE A 91 -11.88 17.49 -13.56
C ILE A 91 -12.75 17.29 -14.81
N LEU A 92 -12.70 18.22 -15.77
CA LEU A 92 -13.44 18.19 -17.03
C LEU A 92 -12.87 17.11 -17.96
N LEU A 93 -11.54 17.11 -18.14
CA LEU A 93 -10.86 16.10 -18.96
C LEU A 93 -10.99 14.68 -18.41
N ARG A 94 -11.23 14.54 -17.11
CA ARG A 94 -11.45 13.24 -16.45
C ARG A 94 -12.92 12.88 -16.29
N SER A 95 -13.84 13.81 -16.58
CA SER A 95 -15.27 13.54 -16.59
C SER A 95 -15.69 12.92 -17.91
N ASP A 96 -16.93 12.44 -17.96
CA ASP A 96 -17.58 11.96 -19.17
C ASP A 96 -17.93 13.07 -20.19
N ALA A 97 -17.61 14.34 -19.91
CA ALA A 97 -17.67 15.41 -20.92
C ALA A 97 -16.61 15.25 -22.02
N TYR A 98 -15.58 14.43 -21.77
CA TYR A 98 -14.56 14.05 -22.74
C TYR A 98 -14.49 12.53 -22.88
N VAL A 99 -14.27 12.07 -24.11
CA VAL A 99 -14.05 10.66 -24.43
C VAL A 99 -12.67 10.49 -25.05
N ILE A 100 -12.03 9.37 -24.77
CA ILE A 100 -10.77 8.99 -25.43
C ILE A 100 -11.11 8.19 -26.68
N THR A 101 -10.72 8.71 -27.85
CA THR A 101 -10.90 8.02 -29.14
C THR A 101 -9.97 6.80 -29.25
N GLU A 102 -10.22 5.91 -30.22
CA GLU A 102 -9.36 4.74 -30.48
C GLU A 102 -7.89 5.10 -30.76
N ASP A 103 -7.65 6.31 -31.27
CA ASP A 103 -6.31 6.87 -31.47
C ASP A 103 -5.81 7.71 -30.28
N TYR A 104 -6.32 7.42 -29.08
CA TYR A 104 -5.89 7.97 -27.78
C TYR A 104 -5.99 9.50 -27.65
N ARG A 105 -6.95 10.13 -28.34
CA ARG A 105 -7.17 11.57 -28.22
C ARG A 105 -8.34 11.87 -27.29
N PRO A 106 -8.20 12.81 -26.34
CA PRO A 106 -9.34 13.36 -25.62
C PRO A 106 -10.12 14.28 -26.57
N VAL A 107 -11.37 13.94 -26.84
CA VAL A 107 -12.30 14.79 -27.61
C VAL A 107 -13.55 15.05 -26.77
N ILE A 108 -14.22 16.17 -27.03
CA ILE A 108 -15.51 16.47 -26.40
C ILE A 108 -16.49 15.35 -26.75
N ALA A 109 -17.22 14.88 -25.75
CA ALA A 109 -18.22 13.83 -25.91
C ALA A 109 -19.27 14.24 -26.98
N PRO A 110 -19.64 13.35 -27.93
CA PRO A 110 -20.59 13.67 -29.00
C PRO A 110 -21.91 14.27 -28.51
N GLU A 111 -22.39 13.83 -27.34
CA GLU A 111 -23.60 14.29 -26.66
C GLU A 111 -23.59 15.78 -26.33
N ARG A 112 -22.41 16.41 -26.38
CA ARG A 112 -22.21 17.83 -26.11
C ARG A 112 -22.17 18.71 -27.35
N GLU A 113 -22.30 18.11 -28.54
CA GLU A 113 -22.38 18.83 -29.81
C GLU A 113 -21.22 19.84 -30.02
N GLY A 114 -20.03 19.50 -29.52
CA GLY A 114 -18.82 20.33 -29.63
C GLY A 114 -18.69 21.47 -28.61
N VAL A 115 -19.61 21.58 -27.64
CA VAL A 115 -19.58 22.63 -26.61
C VAL A 115 -19.11 22.07 -25.27
N ALA A 116 -17.92 22.48 -24.80
CA ALA A 116 -17.40 22.07 -23.50
C ALA A 116 -18.16 22.73 -22.33
N PRO A 117 -18.33 22.04 -21.18
CA PRO A 117 -18.78 22.66 -19.94
C PRO A 117 -17.85 23.79 -19.50
N ILE A 118 -18.39 24.81 -18.83
CA ILE A 118 -17.58 25.81 -18.13
C ILE A 118 -17.41 25.39 -16.67
N VAL A 119 -16.20 25.04 -16.24
CA VAL A 119 -15.92 24.69 -14.84
C VAL A 119 -15.16 25.82 -14.14
N SER A 120 -15.54 26.10 -12.90
CA SER A 120 -14.89 27.09 -12.05
C SER A 120 -14.74 26.52 -10.65
N LEU A 121 -13.51 26.18 -10.26
CA LEU A 121 -13.20 25.65 -8.93
C LEU A 121 -12.53 26.72 -8.07
N ASP A 122 -12.83 26.72 -6.77
CA ASP A 122 -12.17 27.60 -5.80
C ASP A 122 -10.65 27.35 -5.78
N SER A 123 -9.88 28.33 -6.24
CA SER A 123 -8.43 28.24 -6.35
C SER A 123 -7.72 28.08 -5.00
N LYS A 124 -8.38 28.30 -3.86
CA LYS A 124 -7.80 28.00 -2.55
C LYS A 124 -7.87 26.51 -2.21
N CYS A 125 -8.88 25.81 -2.74
CA CYS A 125 -9.17 24.41 -2.42
C CYS A 125 -8.74 23.44 -3.51
N PHE A 126 -8.59 23.89 -4.75
CA PHE A 126 -8.33 23.02 -5.92
C PHE A 126 -7.10 23.45 -6.74
N LYS A 127 -6.14 24.15 -6.13
CA LYS A 127 -4.93 24.66 -6.81
C LYS A 127 -3.99 23.55 -7.29
N LEU A 128 -3.86 22.50 -6.49
CA LEU A 128 -2.91 21.40 -6.72
C LEU A 128 -3.66 20.14 -7.13
N VAL A 129 -3.03 19.32 -7.99
CA VAL A 129 -3.60 18.04 -8.45
C VAL A 129 -3.97 17.16 -7.26
N GLN A 130 -3.13 17.09 -6.22
CA GLN A 130 -3.39 16.30 -5.01
C GLN A 130 -4.65 16.75 -4.26
N GLN A 131 -5.01 18.04 -4.35
CA GLN A 131 -6.24 18.55 -3.75
C GLN A 131 -7.47 18.10 -4.54
N LEU A 132 -7.38 18.13 -5.89
CA LEU A 132 -8.43 17.58 -6.75
C LEU A 132 -8.59 16.08 -6.53
N GLU A 133 -7.49 15.32 -6.50
CA GLU A 133 -7.51 13.87 -6.21
C GLU A 133 -8.18 13.56 -4.87
N ALA A 134 -7.88 14.34 -3.84
CA ALA A 134 -8.49 14.16 -2.52
C ALA A 134 -10.00 14.47 -2.50
N ALA A 135 -10.45 15.39 -3.37
CA ALA A 135 -11.85 15.77 -3.50
C ALA A 135 -12.68 14.75 -4.29
N VAL A 136 -12.13 14.18 -5.37
CA VAL A 136 -12.84 13.20 -6.21
C VAL A 136 -12.64 11.76 -5.73
N ARG A 137 -11.46 11.41 -5.21
CA ARG A 137 -11.09 10.04 -4.79
C ARG A 137 -11.40 8.98 -5.85
N GLY A 138 -11.06 9.27 -7.10
CA GLY A 138 -11.39 8.45 -8.27
C GLY A 138 -12.82 8.61 -8.79
N ASN A 139 -13.71 9.29 -8.07
CA ASN A 139 -15.12 9.50 -8.43
C ASN A 139 -15.35 10.87 -9.04
N VAL A 140 -14.93 11.04 -10.29
CA VAL A 140 -15.15 12.30 -11.00
C VAL A 140 -16.65 12.46 -11.32
N PRO A 141 -17.29 13.60 -10.99
CA PRO A 141 -18.68 13.84 -11.32
C PRO A 141 -18.95 13.77 -12.83
N SER A 142 -20.15 13.32 -13.21
CA SER A 142 -20.61 13.40 -14.59
C SER A 142 -20.89 14.86 -14.95
N LEU A 143 -20.29 15.30 -16.06
CA LEU A 143 -20.41 16.64 -16.62
C LEU A 143 -20.92 16.63 -18.06
N VAL A 144 -21.19 15.47 -18.67
CA VAL A 144 -21.66 15.35 -20.06
C VAL A 144 -22.90 16.20 -20.36
N ARG A 145 -23.77 16.45 -19.37
CA ARG A 145 -24.96 17.32 -19.50
C ARG A 145 -24.87 18.66 -18.75
N CYS A 146 -23.69 19.01 -18.24
CA CYS A 146 -23.44 20.22 -17.44
C CYS A 146 -23.03 21.40 -18.35
N ASP A 147 -23.73 22.53 -18.30
CA ASP A 147 -23.33 23.75 -19.02
C ASP A 147 -22.29 24.55 -18.24
N ARG A 148 -22.50 24.66 -16.92
CA ARG A 148 -21.60 25.37 -16.01
C ARG A 148 -21.58 24.70 -14.66
N LEU A 149 -20.39 24.44 -14.13
CA LEU A 149 -20.18 24.02 -12.74
C LEU A 149 -19.31 25.07 -12.04
N LYS A 150 -19.82 25.65 -10.95
CA LYS A 150 -19.03 26.48 -10.05
C LYS A 150 -18.95 25.84 -8.67
N VAL A 151 -17.75 25.63 -8.14
CA VAL A 151 -17.55 25.05 -6.80
C VAL A 151 -16.78 26.04 -5.93
N THR A 152 -17.40 26.46 -4.83
CA THR A 152 -16.83 27.41 -3.86
C THR A 152 -16.58 26.70 -2.52
N GLY A 153 -15.36 26.81 -1.99
CA GLY A 153 -14.95 26.19 -0.73
C GLY A 153 -14.51 24.73 -0.84
N ASN A 154 -14.31 24.09 0.32
CA ASN A 154 -13.73 22.75 0.42
C ASN A 154 -14.79 21.66 0.19
N VAL A 155 -14.88 21.15 -1.03
CA VAL A 155 -15.93 20.22 -1.45
C VAL A 155 -15.33 18.91 -1.95
N GLY A 156 -15.91 17.78 -1.55
CA GLY A 156 -15.67 16.46 -2.14
C GLY A 156 -16.89 15.95 -2.91
N PHE A 157 -16.71 14.88 -3.69
CA PHE A 157 -17.77 14.27 -4.49
C PHE A 157 -17.89 12.77 -4.19
N ALA A 158 -19.10 12.32 -3.88
CA ALA A 158 -19.40 10.90 -3.75
C ALA A 158 -19.47 10.22 -5.15
N PRO A 159 -19.32 8.89 -5.23
CA PRO A 159 -19.63 8.15 -6.45
C PRO A 159 -21.06 8.44 -6.95
N GLY A 160 -21.22 8.68 -8.25
CA GLY A 160 -22.55 8.86 -8.87
C GLY A 160 -23.13 10.28 -8.80
N VAL A 161 -22.31 11.30 -8.54
CA VAL A 161 -22.72 12.71 -8.69
C VAL A 161 -22.85 13.06 -10.18
N VAL A 162 -23.98 13.64 -10.57
CA VAL A 162 -24.27 14.08 -11.93
C VAL A 162 -24.70 15.55 -11.92
N PHE A 163 -24.06 16.38 -12.74
CA PHE A 163 -24.44 17.78 -12.92
C PHE A 163 -25.08 18.02 -14.28
N GLU A 164 -26.22 18.72 -14.29
CA GLU A 164 -26.96 19.09 -15.51
C GLU A 164 -27.23 20.60 -15.56
N GLY A 165 -27.07 21.22 -16.73
CA GLY A 165 -27.30 22.65 -16.90
C GLY A 165 -26.32 23.50 -16.08
N SER A 166 -26.80 24.56 -15.42
CA SER A 166 -25.94 25.44 -14.61
C SER A 166 -26.04 25.15 -13.11
N VAL A 167 -24.97 24.61 -12.52
CA VAL A 167 -24.91 24.23 -11.10
C VAL A 167 -23.84 25.02 -10.34
N GLU A 168 -24.20 25.52 -9.16
CA GLU A 168 -23.24 26.09 -8.20
C GLU A 168 -23.24 25.25 -6.92
N VAL A 169 -22.06 24.84 -6.44
CA VAL A 169 -21.88 24.16 -5.16
C VAL A 169 -21.13 25.08 -4.22
N VAL A 170 -21.64 25.27 -3.01
CA VAL A 170 -21.07 26.19 -2.02
C VAL A 170 -20.86 25.48 -0.69
N ASN A 171 -19.65 25.60 -0.14
CA ASN A 171 -19.37 25.26 1.24
C ASN A 171 -18.59 26.42 1.89
N LYS A 172 -19.22 27.15 2.82
CA LYS A 172 -18.56 28.25 3.54
C LYS A 172 -17.87 27.79 4.83
N SER A 173 -18.01 26.52 5.21
CA SER A 173 -17.37 25.97 6.41
C SER A 173 -15.90 25.62 6.16
N ALA A 174 -15.12 25.52 7.24
CA ALA A 174 -13.72 25.09 7.15
C ALA A 174 -13.56 23.57 6.94
N GLU A 175 -14.59 22.79 7.31
CA GLU A 175 -14.61 21.35 7.11
C GLU A 175 -14.93 21.03 5.64
N GLN A 176 -14.32 19.98 5.10
CA GLN A 176 -14.74 19.45 3.80
C GLN A 176 -16.18 18.92 3.91
N LYS A 177 -17.02 19.25 2.93
CA LYS A 177 -18.38 18.69 2.77
C LYS A 177 -18.49 17.93 1.46
N THR A 178 -19.32 16.90 1.43
CA THR A 178 -19.42 16.03 0.26
C THR A 178 -20.74 16.27 -0.48
N VAL A 179 -20.67 16.46 -1.79
CA VAL A 179 -21.86 16.32 -2.65
C VAL A 179 -22.19 14.85 -2.74
N LEU A 180 -23.38 14.46 -2.26
CA LEU A 180 -23.84 13.08 -2.26
C LEU A 180 -24.29 12.64 -3.67
N ALA A 181 -24.38 11.33 -3.88
CA ALA A 181 -24.85 10.76 -5.13
C ALA A 181 -26.23 11.31 -5.53
N GLY A 182 -26.39 11.69 -6.79
CA GLY A 182 -27.62 12.29 -7.28
C GLY A 182 -27.41 13.18 -8.50
N THR A 183 -28.52 13.54 -9.14
CA THR A 183 -28.54 14.49 -10.26
C THR A 183 -28.93 15.87 -9.77
N TYR A 184 -28.07 16.84 -10.00
CA TYR A 184 -28.28 18.24 -9.65
C TYR A 184 -28.41 19.05 -10.93
N LYS A 185 -29.60 19.64 -11.14
CA LYS A 185 -29.94 20.35 -12.37
C LYS A 185 -30.32 21.80 -12.08
N ASP A 186 -29.67 22.74 -12.78
CA ASP A 186 -30.01 24.17 -12.77
C ASP A 186 -30.24 24.74 -11.35
N THR A 187 -29.32 24.43 -10.43
CA THR A 187 -29.52 24.66 -8.99
C THR A 187 -28.25 25.13 -8.29
N THR A 188 -28.42 25.73 -7.11
CA THR A 188 -27.35 25.94 -6.14
C THR A 188 -27.46 24.91 -5.02
N VAL A 189 -26.37 24.20 -4.76
CA VAL A 189 -26.22 23.23 -3.66
C VAL A 189 -25.38 23.87 -2.56
N ASP A 190 -26.02 24.37 -1.51
CA ASP A 190 -25.32 24.90 -0.33
C ASP A 190 -25.12 23.78 0.71
N LEU A 191 -23.86 23.39 0.91
CA LEU A 191 -23.43 22.35 1.85
C LEU A 191 -23.05 22.91 3.23
N THR A 192 -23.09 24.23 3.42
CA THR A 192 -22.49 24.91 4.59
C THR A 192 -22.99 24.36 5.92
N GLU A 193 -24.30 24.10 6.03
CA GLU A 193 -24.94 23.60 7.26
C GLU A 193 -25.09 22.06 7.27
N GLN A 194 -24.62 21.36 6.25
CA GLN A 194 -24.70 19.91 6.19
C GLN A 194 -23.71 19.25 7.16
N LYS A 195 -24.04 18.03 7.58
CA LYS A 195 -23.08 17.19 8.32
C LYS A 195 -21.86 16.92 7.43
N GLY A 196 -20.70 16.76 8.07
CA GLY A 196 -19.46 16.41 7.39
C GLY A 196 -19.10 14.95 7.60
N LEU A 197 -17.81 14.65 7.59
CA LEU A 197 -17.31 13.28 7.70
C LEU A 197 -17.40 12.70 9.12
N GLY A 198 -17.66 13.53 10.14
CA GLY A 198 -17.79 13.08 11.52
C GLY A 198 -16.53 12.36 12.02
N LYS A 199 -16.67 11.10 12.41
CA LYS A 199 -15.54 10.24 12.85
C LYS A 199 -14.48 10.00 11.77
N LEU A 200 -14.83 10.22 10.49
CA LEU A 200 -13.91 10.07 9.36
C LEU A 200 -13.24 11.40 8.98
N LYS A 201 -13.42 12.45 9.79
CA LYS A 201 -12.85 13.78 9.55
C LYS A 201 -11.33 13.71 9.48
N LEU A 202 -10.81 14.34 8.43
CA LEU A 202 -9.39 14.41 8.15
C LEU A 202 -8.76 15.58 8.90
N THR A 203 -7.63 15.32 9.55
CA THR A 203 -6.77 16.37 10.09
C THR A 203 -5.39 16.26 9.45
N THR A 204 -4.79 17.42 9.18
CA THR A 204 -3.40 17.51 8.72
C THR A 204 -2.53 17.90 9.90
N VAL A 205 -1.52 17.09 10.19
CA VAL A 205 -0.57 17.32 11.27
C VAL A 205 0.77 17.72 10.66
N LYS A 206 1.31 18.87 11.08
CA LYS A 206 2.65 19.29 10.68
C LYS A 206 3.70 18.40 11.35
N THR A 207 4.75 18.07 10.62
CA THR A 207 5.84 17.23 11.09
C THR A 207 7.18 17.71 10.52
N ALA A 208 8.27 17.23 11.10
CA ALA A 208 9.62 17.38 10.55
C ALA A 208 10.11 16.03 10.02
N PRO A 209 10.89 16.00 8.92
CA PRO A 209 11.37 14.75 8.34
C PRO A 209 12.44 14.09 9.20
N PHE A 210 12.50 12.75 9.16
CA PHE A 210 13.57 11.96 9.76
C PHE A 210 14.51 11.44 8.67
N GLN A 211 15.82 11.54 8.91
CA GLN A 211 16.84 11.17 7.91
C GLN A 211 17.19 9.68 7.94
N ASP A 212 16.69 8.93 8.91
CA ASP A 212 17.10 7.55 9.20
C ASP A 212 16.00 6.50 8.96
N GLN A 213 14.92 6.89 8.28
CA GLN A 213 13.75 6.06 7.96
C GLN A 213 13.92 5.23 6.67
N LYS A 214 15.14 4.78 6.38
CA LYS A 214 15.40 3.91 5.23
C LYS A 214 14.95 2.48 5.54
N PRO A 215 13.97 1.90 4.80
CA PRO A 215 13.66 0.48 4.93
C PRO A 215 14.87 -0.37 4.52
N GLY A 216 15.16 -1.42 5.28
CA GLY A 216 16.03 -2.49 4.80
C GLY A 216 15.25 -3.49 3.93
N THR A 217 15.92 -4.56 3.51
CA THR A 217 15.31 -5.67 2.74
C THR A 217 14.14 -6.35 3.46
N SER A 218 14.02 -6.16 4.77
CA SER A 218 12.95 -6.71 5.61
C SER A 218 12.25 -5.63 6.44
N GLY A 219 12.07 -4.44 5.87
CA GLY A 219 11.36 -3.31 6.49
C GLY A 219 12.26 -2.37 7.30
N LEU A 220 11.64 -1.38 7.94
CA LEU A 220 12.31 -0.44 8.84
C LEU A 220 12.34 -1.02 10.25
N ARG A 221 13.53 -1.14 10.84
CA ARG A 221 13.72 -1.62 12.22
C ARG A 221 14.48 -0.58 13.05
N LYS A 222 13.96 -0.31 14.24
CA LYS A 222 14.54 0.62 15.24
C LYS A 222 14.17 0.14 16.63
N LYS A 223 14.71 0.81 17.65
CA LYS A 223 14.24 0.61 19.02
C LYS A 223 12.77 0.97 19.13
N THR A 224 12.01 0.21 19.91
CA THR A 224 10.58 0.43 20.18
C THR A 224 10.32 1.88 20.59
N LYS A 225 11.14 2.43 21.49
CA LYS A 225 11.08 3.83 21.93
C LYS A 225 11.23 4.85 20.80
N THR A 226 11.94 4.53 19.73
CA THR A 226 12.05 5.41 18.56
C THR A 226 10.71 5.50 17.84
N PHE A 227 10.03 4.39 17.62
CA PHE A 227 8.69 4.39 17.01
C PHE A 227 7.63 5.08 17.88
N MET A 228 7.78 5.00 19.20
CA MET A 228 6.90 5.69 20.16
C MET A 228 7.19 7.20 20.28
N SER A 229 8.28 7.68 19.70
CA SER A 229 8.59 9.12 19.69
C SER A 229 7.66 9.87 18.73
N ASP A 230 7.46 11.16 19.00
CA ASP A 230 6.51 11.98 18.26
C ASP A 230 6.73 11.92 16.75
N ASN A 231 5.68 11.52 16.04
CA ASN A 231 5.57 11.47 14.59
C ASN A 231 6.51 10.48 13.87
N TYR A 232 7.33 9.68 14.56
CA TYR A 232 8.25 8.78 13.89
C TYR A 232 7.50 7.71 13.08
N LEU A 233 6.61 6.94 13.73
CA LEU A 233 5.78 5.96 13.04
C LEU A 233 4.91 6.63 11.96
N GLN A 234 4.28 7.76 12.30
CA GLN A 234 3.36 8.46 11.41
C GLN A 234 4.05 8.93 10.14
N ASN A 235 5.25 9.50 10.22
CA ASN A 235 6.01 9.94 9.06
C ASN A 235 6.35 8.77 8.13
N PHE A 236 6.74 7.63 8.69
CA PHE A 236 7.04 6.45 7.90
C PHE A 236 5.79 5.91 7.21
N VAL A 237 4.69 5.75 7.94
CA VAL A 237 3.41 5.26 7.40
C VAL A 237 2.87 6.20 6.32
N ALA A 238 2.92 7.51 6.54
CA ALA A 238 2.57 8.51 5.54
C ALA A 238 3.41 8.37 4.27
N SER A 239 4.72 8.19 4.42
CA SER A 239 5.65 8.03 3.29
C SER A 239 5.39 6.74 2.51
N VAL A 240 4.98 5.66 3.19
CA VAL A 240 4.49 4.44 2.53
C VAL A 240 3.22 4.72 1.75
N LEU A 241 2.21 5.33 2.37
CA LEU A 241 0.94 5.61 1.71
C LEU A 241 1.10 6.59 0.52
N ASP A 242 1.95 7.62 0.65
CA ASP A 242 2.22 8.58 -0.43
C ASP A 242 3.02 7.96 -1.60
N ALA A 243 3.81 6.91 -1.37
CA ALA A 243 4.53 6.18 -2.41
C ALA A 243 3.62 5.29 -3.28
N LEU A 244 2.38 5.03 -2.83
CA LEU A 244 1.47 4.10 -3.49
C LEU A 244 0.53 4.81 -4.49
N PRO A 245 0.11 4.14 -5.57
CA PRO A 245 -0.88 4.68 -6.50
C PRO A 245 -2.21 5.03 -5.82
N ALA A 246 -2.70 6.26 -6.04
CA ALA A 246 -3.95 6.73 -5.43
C ALA A 246 -5.17 5.84 -5.75
N LYS A 247 -5.18 5.17 -6.92
CA LYS A 247 -6.23 4.23 -7.32
C LYS A 247 -6.33 3.00 -6.41
N GLU A 248 -5.22 2.60 -5.79
CA GLU A 248 -5.17 1.45 -4.89
C GLU A 248 -5.63 1.84 -3.49
N LEU A 249 -5.31 3.06 -3.06
CA LEU A 249 -5.72 3.57 -1.75
C LEU A 249 -7.22 3.84 -1.70
N ASN A 250 -7.77 4.55 -2.69
CA ASN A 250 -9.15 5.03 -2.70
C ASN A 250 -10.13 3.86 -2.80
N GLY A 251 -10.82 3.55 -1.70
CA GLY A 251 -11.73 2.40 -1.63
C GLY A 251 -11.02 1.05 -1.44
N GLY A 252 -9.69 1.05 -1.33
CA GLY A 252 -8.88 -0.16 -1.29
C GLY A 252 -9.00 -0.97 0.00
N THR A 253 -8.51 -2.21 -0.07
CA THR A 253 -8.36 -3.11 1.08
C THR A 253 -6.91 -3.20 1.50
N LEU A 254 -6.62 -2.99 2.78
CA LEU A 254 -5.28 -3.04 3.36
C LEU A 254 -5.23 -4.07 4.51
N VAL A 255 -4.19 -4.90 4.55
CA VAL A 255 -3.92 -5.79 5.68
C VAL A 255 -3.03 -5.08 6.70
N VAL A 256 -3.35 -5.15 7.99
CA VAL A 256 -2.51 -4.58 9.07
C VAL A 256 -2.46 -5.55 10.23
N SER A 257 -1.31 -6.16 10.48
CA SER A 257 -1.10 -7.09 11.60
C SER A 257 0.40 -7.26 11.88
N GLY A 258 0.76 -8.05 12.88
CA GLY A 258 2.16 -8.30 13.21
C GLY A 258 2.36 -9.52 14.09
N ASP A 259 3.55 -9.56 14.71
CA ASP A 259 3.97 -10.70 15.52
C ASP A 259 3.56 -10.65 17.00
N GLY A 260 2.86 -9.58 17.40
CA GLY A 260 2.39 -9.40 18.77
C GLY A 260 3.39 -8.78 19.73
N ARG A 261 4.60 -8.40 19.28
CA ARG A 261 5.56 -7.68 20.12
C ARG A 261 4.98 -6.38 20.69
N TYR A 262 5.55 -5.88 21.79
CA TYR A 262 5.15 -4.62 22.41
C TYR A 262 5.01 -3.49 21.36
N PHE A 263 3.98 -2.65 21.51
CA PHE A 263 3.57 -1.58 20.58
C PHE A 263 2.83 -2.04 19.30
N ASN A 264 2.62 -3.35 19.06
CA ASN A 264 1.87 -3.83 17.87
C ASN A 264 0.45 -3.25 17.83
N LYS A 265 -0.29 -3.38 18.94
CA LYS A 265 -1.71 -3.00 19.01
C LYS A 265 -1.87 -1.50 18.80
N GLU A 266 -1.04 -0.69 19.45
CA GLU A 266 -1.03 0.77 19.31
C GLU A 266 -0.66 1.19 17.87
N ALA A 267 0.37 0.58 17.29
CA ALA A 267 0.78 0.86 15.91
C ALA A 267 -0.33 0.49 14.91
N THR A 268 -1.03 -0.63 15.09
CA THR A 268 -2.19 -1.01 14.26
C THR A 268 -3.26 0.08 14.30
N GLN A 269 -3.62 0.61 15.48
CA GLN A 269 -4.61 1.69 15.58
C GLN A 269 -4.13 2.94 14.83
N ILE A 270 -2.87 3.34 15.00
CA ILE A 270 -2.31 4.52 14.32
C ILE A 270 -2.36 4.34 12.79
N ILE A 271 -1.92 3.18 12.30
CA ILE A 271 -1.90 2.87 10.86
C ILE A 271 -3.31 2.90 10.28
N VAL A 272 -4.29 2.29 10.94
CA VAL A 272 -5.69 2.31 10.48
C VAL A 272 -6.21 3.75 10.39
N LYS A 273 -6.01 4.57 11.43
CA LYS A 273 -6.43 5.99 11.43
C LYS A 273 -5.78 6.79 10.31
N MET A 274 -4.51 6.52 10.01
CA MET A 274 -3.80 7.16 8.91
C MET A 274 -4.31 6.66 7.56
N ALA A 275 -4.34 5.35 7.33
CA ALA A 275 -4.81 4.77 6.08
C ALA A 275 -6.25 5.21 5.71
N VAL A 276 -7.15 5.32 6.69
CA VAL A 276 -8.50 5.92 6.48
C VAL A 276 -8.38 7.32 5.88
N ALA A 277 -7.46 8.14 6.40
CA ALA A 277 -7.25 9.50 5.91
C ALA A 277 -6.60 9.59 4.53
N TYR A 278 -5.96 8.51 4.09
CA TYR A 278 -5.35 8.38 2.76
C TYR A 278 -6.26 7.68 1.75
N GLY A 279 -7.47 7.30 2.13
CA GLY A 279 -8.51 6.81 1.20
C GLY A 279 -8.89 5.33 1.36
N VAL A 280 -8.20 4.58 2.22
CA VAL A 280 -8.48 3.15 2.45
C VAL A 280 -9.84 2.98 3.12
N ASP A 281 -10.69 2.14 2.55
CA ASP A 281 -12.05 1.90 3.03
C ASP A 281 -12.23 0.53 3.69
N ARG A 282 -11.30 -0.40 3.48
CA ARG A 282 -11.39 -1.73 4.07
C ARG A 282 -10.09 -2.19 4.72
N PHE A 283 -10.22 -2.80 5.89
CA PHE A 283 -9.10 -3.32 6.68
C PHE A 283 -9.30 -4.77 7.03
N TRP A 284 -8.25 -5.56 6.85
CA TRP A 284 -8.16 -6.94 7.29
C TRP A 284 -7.11 -7.05 8.39
N ILE A 285 -7.52 -7.52 9.56
CA ILE A 285 -6.67 -7.60 10.75
C ILE A 285 -6.84 -8.99 11.36
N GLY A 286 -5.75 -9.71 11.63
CA GLY A 286 -5.84 -10.95 12.40
C GLY A 286 -6.23 -10.66 13.84
N LYS A 287 -6.92 -11.61 14.48
CA LYS A 287 -7.32 -11.50 15.89
C LYS A 287 -6.13 -11.11 16.77
N ASP A 288 -6.39 -10.17 17.69
CA ASP A 288 -5.41 -9.51 18.57
C ASP A 288 -4.32 -8.72 17.85
N GLY A 289 -4.49 -8.46 16.54
CA GLY A 289 -3.47 -7.87 15.67
C GLY A 289 -2.44 -8.88 15.16
N LEU A 290 -2.67 -10.18 15.31
CA LEU A 290 -1.69 -11.23 15.04
C LEU A 290 -1.87 -11.82 13.65
N LEU A 291 -0.84 -11.73 12.81
CA LEU A 291 -0.68 -12.56 11.62
C LEU A 291 0.81 -12.83 11.39
N SER A 292 1.16 -14.09 11.12
CA SER A 292 2.52 -14.42 10.68
C SER A 292 2.83 -13.81 9.31
N THR A 293 4.10 -13.54 9.03
CA THR A 293 4.51 -13.02 7.71
C THR A 293 4.05 -13.93 6.55
N PRO A 294 4.18 -15.27 6.64
CA PRO A 294 3.60 -16.17 5.64
C PRO A 294 2.07 -16.09 5.53
N CYS A 295 1.36 -15.90 6.65
CA CYS A 295 -0.09 -15.76 6.63
C CYS A 295 -0.54 -14.44 6.00
N VAL A 296 0.14 -13.33 6.30
CA VAL A 296 -0.11 -12.04 5.63
C VAL A 296 0.03 -12.18 4.12
N SER A 297 1.12 -12.82 3.65
CA SER A 297 1.33 -13.08 2.22
C SER A 297 0.18 -13.88 1.60
N ALA A 298 -0.23 -14.97 2.25
CA ALA A 298 -1.35 -15.79 1.79
C ALA A 298 -2.68 -15.03 1.77
N VAL A 299 -2.97 -14.22 2.80
CA VAL A 299 -4.20 -13.41 2.90
C VAL A 299 -4.25 -12.37 1.78
N VAL A 300 -3.16 -11.64 1.52
CA VAL A 300 -3.11 -10.66 0.43
C VAL A 300 -3.40 -11.32 -0.93
N ARG A 301 -2.86 -12.52 -1.14
CA ARG A 301 -2.92 -13.20 -2.43
C ARG A 301 -4.22 -13.96 -2.69
N GLU A 302 -4.80 -14.57 -1.67
CA GLU A 302 -5.82 -15.62 -1.86
C GLU A 302 -7.18 -15.28 -1.22
N ARG A 303 -7.23 -14.36 -0.25
CA ARG A 303 -8.48 -14.06 0.46
C ARG A 303 -9.49 -13.42 -0.50
N GLU A 304 -10.73 -13.89 -0.43
CA GLU A 304 -11.85 -13.47 -1.30
C GLU A 304 -11.61 -13.60 -2.81
N GLY A 305 -10.91 -14.66 -3.22
CA GLY A 305 -10.65 -14.92 -4.65
C GLY A 305 -9.41 -14.21 -5.20
N GLY A 306 -8.67 -13.52 -4.34
CA GLY A 306 -7.33 -13.01 -4.59
C GLY A 306 -7.25 -11.60 -5.17
N SER A 307 -6.10 -10.94 -4.94
CA SER A 307 -5.80 -9.57 -5.41
C SER A 307 -6.79 -8.49 -4.97
N VAL A 308 -7.56 -8.72 -3.89
CA VAL A 308 -8.46 -7.73 -3.30
C VAL A 308 -7.69 -6.71 -2.46
N ALA A 309 -6.72 -7.19 -1.66
CA ALA A 309 -5.85 -6.32 -0.90
C ALA A 309 -4.68 -5.83 -1.76
N PHE A 310 -4.45 -4.51 -1.76
CA PHE A 310 -3.34 -3.91 -2.53
C PHE A 310 -1.99 -4.05 -1.82
N GLY A 311 -1.99 -4.40 -0.53
CA GLY A 311 -0.77 -4.57 0.23
C GLY A 311 -1.02 -4.84 1.71
N ALA A 312 0.07 -4.85 2.47
CA ALA A 312 0.03 -5.11 3.90
C ALA A 312 1.12 -4.36 4.67
N PHE A 313 0.75 -3.84 5.84
CA PHE A 313 1.72 -3.50 6.88
C PHE A 313 1.91 -4.71 7.81
N ILE A 314 3.17 -5.11 8.00
CA ILE A 314 3.57 -6.18 8.90
C ILE A 314 4.39 -5.59 10.05
N LEU A 315 3.85 -5.62 11.25
CA LEU A 315 4.46 -5.06 12.45
C LEU A 315 5.34 -6.12 13.11
N SER A 316 6.59 -6.19 12.65
CA SER A 316 7.56 -7.17 13.13
C SER A 316 9.00 -6.73 12.87
N ALA A 317 9.88 -7.02 13.82
CA ALA A 317 11.33 -7.03 13.61
C ALA A 317 11.91 -8.46 13.52
N SER A 318 11.09 -9.45 13.14
CA SER A 318 11.45 -10.86 12.97
C SER A 318 12.16 -11.41 14.21
N HIS A 319 13.39 -11.89 14.06
CA HIS A 319 14.19 -12.50 15.13
C HIS A 319 14.70 -11.54 16.22
N ASN A 320 14.56 -10.23 16.03
CA ASN A 320 14.97 -9.25 17.04
C ASN A 320 14.08 -9.35 18.30
N PRO A 321 14.64 -9.08 19.49
CA PRO A 321 13.91 -9.18 20.75
C PRO A 321 12.77 -8.15 20.80
N GLY A 322 11.71 -8.49 21.53
CA GLY A 322 10.51 -7.67 21.72
C GLY A 322 10.50 -6.98 23.08
N GLY A 323 9.66 -5.96 23.23
CA GLY A 323 9.49 -5.24 24.49
C GLY A 323 9.79 -3.75 24.40
N LEU A 324 9.47 -3.03 25.47
CA LEU A 324 9.58 -1.56 25.54
C LEU A 324 10.99 -1.02 25.26
N ASN A 325 12.03 -1.73 25.71
CA ASN A 325 13.44 -1.30 25.54
C ASN A 325 14.14 -1.97 24.36
N GLU A 326 13.44 -2.85 23.66
CA GLU A 326 13.99 -3.66 22.57
C GLU A 326 13.60 -3.11 21.21
N ASP A 327 13.40 -3.97 20.22
CA ASP A 327 13.26 -3.58 18.83
C ASP A 327 11.81 -3.73 18.35
N PHE A 328 11.39 -2.75 17.56
CA PHE A 328 10.16 -2.77 16.79
C PHE A 328 10.50 -2.67 15.31
N GLY A 329 9.61 -3.18 14.47
CA GLY A 329 9.79 -3.13 13.03
C GLY A 329 8.48 -2.99 12.30
N ILE A 330 8.55 -2.39 11.12
CA ILE A 330 7.42 -2.24 10.21
C ILE A 330 7.89 -2.59 8.80
N LYS A 331 7.25 -3.60 8.21
CA LYS A 331 7.44 -4.03 6.83
C LYS A 331 6.23 -3.61 5.99
N TYR A 332 6.45 -3.41 4.70
CA TYR A 332 5.37 -3.25 3.73
C TYR A 332 5.50 -4.33 2.66
N ASN A 333 4.40 -5.05 2.41
CA ASN A 333 4.27 -6.01 1.31
C ASN A 333 3.29 -5.47 0.25
N CYS A 334 3.56 -5.74 -1.02
CA CYS A 334 2.74 -5.31 -2.17
C CYS A 334 1.65 -6.35 -2.52
N GLU A 335 0.88 -6.10 -3.58
CA GLU A 335 -0.28 -6.93 -3.97
C GLU A 335 0.06 -8.38 -4.34
N ASN A 336 1.33 -8.67 -4.66
CA ASN A 336 1.79 -10.04 -4.90
C ASN A 336 1.99 -10.85 -3.60
N GLY A 337 1.80 -10.22 -2.44
CA GLY A 337 2.02 -10.77 -1.11
C GLY A 337 3.47 -10.77 -0.64
N GLY A 338 4.41 -10.30 -1.47
CA GLY A 338 5.85 -10.25 -1.18
C GLY A 338 6.30 -8.88 -0.66
N PRO A 339 7.54 -8.77 -0.15
CA PRO A 339 8.11 -7.51 0.31
C PRO A 339 8.14 -6.45 -0.79
N ALA A 340 8.03 -5.18 -0.39
CA ALA A 340 8.17 -4.05 -1.30
C ALA A 340 9.50 -4.13 -2.07
N PRO A 341 9.49 -3.97 -3.41
CA PRO A 341 10.71 -3.97 -4.21
C PRO A 341 11.55 -2.71 -3.94
N GLU A 342 12.84 -2.76 -4.28
CA GLU A 342 13.79 -1.66 -4.02
C GLU A 342 13.28 -0.29 -4.51
N LYS A 343 12.70 -0.25 -5.71
CA LYS A 343 12.08 0.96 -6.28
C LYS A 343 11.07 1.61 -5.34
N VAL A 344 10.21 0.80 -4.72
CA VAL A 344 9.18 1.30 -3.79
C VAL A 344 9.84 1.72 -2.48
N THR A 345 10.80 0.94 -1.95
CA THR A 345 11.49 1.30 -0.70
C THR A 345 12.34 2.56 -0.80
N ASP A 346 12.94 2.82 -1.97
CA ASP A 346 13.73 4.03 -2.23
C ASP A 346 12.83 5.27 -2.39
N GLU A 347 11.64 5.10 -2.98
CA GLU A 347 10.61 6.15 -3.03
C GLU A 347 10.12 6.49 -1.63
N ILE A 348 9.77 5.48 -0.82
CA ILE A 348 9.37 5.65 0.59
C ILE A 348 10.44 6.45 1.36
N PHE A 349 11.70 6.07 1.22
CA PHE A 349 12.80 6.76 1.90
C PHE A 349 13.02 8.18 1.37
N SER A 350 12.81 8.42 0.08
CA SER A 350 12.92 9.76 -0.50
C SER A 350 11.83 10.68 0.04
N LEU A 351 10.58 10.21 0.11
CA LEU A 351 9.45 10.93 0.68
C LEU A 351 9.64 11.20 2.19
N SER A 352 10.14 10.22 2.95
CA SER A 352 10.33 10.37 4.41
C SER A 352 11.33 11.47 4.77
N LYS A 353 12.31 11.75 3.91
CA LYS A 353 13.31 12.81 4.11
C LYS A 353 12.80 14.21 3.83
N VAL A 354 11.68 14.34 3.13
CA VAL A 354 11.12 15.64 2.70
C VAL A 354 9.70 15.90 3.23
N ILE A 355 9.10 14.95 3.96
CA ILE A 355 7.77 15.08 4.54
C ILE A 355 7.69 16.28 5.49
N THR A 356 6.64 17.10 5.33
CA THR A 356 6.37 18.30 6.15
C THR A 356 5.01 18.23 6.87
N SER A 357 4.15 17.30 6.48
CA SER A 357 2.90 17.01 7.15
C SER A 357 2.39 15.63 6.77
N TYR A 358 1.54 15.04 7.60
CA TYR A 358 0.77 13.83 7.29
C TYR A 358 -0.72 14.04 7.58
N LYS A 359 -1.56 13.16 7.03
CA LYS A 359 -3.01 13.14 7.27
C LYS A 359 -3.38 12.05 8.28
N ILE A 360 -4.38 12.29 9.12
CA ILE A 360 -4.91 11.29 10.04
C ILE A 360 -6.41 11.54 10.31
N ALA A 361 -7.18 10.47 10.47
CA ALA A 361 -8.53 10.52 10.99
C ALA A 361 -8.49 10.38 12.51
N ALA A 362 -8.10 11.45 13.21
CA ALA A 362 -7.82 11.40 14.65
C ALA A 362 -9.01 10.88 15.49
N ASP A 363 -10.22 11.30 15.09
CA ASP A 363 -11.49 10.98 15.74
C ASP A 363 -12.04 9.60 15.33
N PHE A 364 -11.36 8.87 14.44
CA PHE A 364 -11.73 7.51 14.09
C PHE A 364 -11.65 6.61 15.33
N PRO A 365 -12.68 5.78 15.60
CA PRO A 365 -12.76 5.03 16.84
C PRO A 365 -11.65 3.98 16.94
N THR A 366 -11.25 3.67 18.17
CA THR A 366 -10.39 2.51 18.43
C THR A 366 -11.11 1.24 18.00
N ILE A 367 -10.43 0.41 17.22
CA ILE A 367 -10.94 -0.88 16.78
C ILE A 367 -10.71 -1.92 17.89
N ASP A 368 -11.75 -2.70 18.19
CA ASP A 368 -11.59 -3.91 19.01
C ASP A 368 -10.86 -4.98 18.19
N LEU A 369 -9.62 -5.27 18.58
CA LEU A 369 -8.80 -6.29 17.91
C LEU A 369 -9.06 -7.69 18.46
N ALA A 370 -9.72 -7.84 19.61
CA ALA A 370 -9.85 -9.12 20.29
C ALA A 370 -11.04 -9.95 19.80
N THR A 371 -12.08 -9.28 19.30
CA THR A 371 -13.32 -9.93 18.87
C THR A 371 -13.32 -10.13 17.35
N ILE A 372 -13.46 -11.38 16.92
CA ILE A 372 -13.66 -11.70 15.49
C ILE A 372 -15.00 -11.14 15.02
N GLY A 373 -14.99 -10.48 13.87
CA GLY A 373 -16.18 -9.92 13.24
C GLY A 373 -15.89 -8.70 12.37
N THR A 374 -16.96 -8.12 11.85
CA THR A 374 -16.90 -6.94 10.99
C THR A 374 -17.47 -5.74 11.73
N THR A 375 -16.70 -4.65 11.78
CA THR A 375 -17.14 -3.34 12.28
C THR A 375 -17.24 -2.36 11.12
N THR A 376 -18.37 -1.67 11.03
CA THR A 376 -18.63 -0.67 10.00
C THR A 376 -18.71 0.73 10.62
N ILE A 377 -17.96 1.68 10.07
CA ILE A 377 -17.94 3.08 10.49
C ILE A 377 -18.33 3.95 9.30
N ALA A 378 -19.50 4.57 9.36
CA ALA A 378 -19.98 5.50 8.32
C ALA A 378 -19.63 6.95 8.66
N ALA A 379 -19.45 7.76 7.63
CA ALA A 379 -19.44 9.22 7.73
C ALA A 379 -20.83 9.73 8.16
N ASP A 380 -20.88 10.83 8.90
CA ASP A 380 -22.15 11.43 9.36
C ASP A 380 -23.01 11.99 8.21
N ASP A 381 -22.38 12.32 7.08
CA ASP A 381 -23.03 12.73 5.82
C ASP A 381 -23.45 11.55 4.94
N GLY A 382 -23.09 10.31 5.29
CA GLY A 382 -23.39 9.10 4.50
C GLY A 382 -22.56 8.93 3.23
N SER A 383 -21.55 9.77 2.99
CA SER A 383 -20.75 9.75 1.77
C SER A 383 -19.75 8.60 1.67
N ARG A 384 -19.36 8.03 2.82
CA ARG A 384 -18.27 7.05 2.92
C ARG A 384 -18.52 6.07 4.05
N THR A 385 -18.12 4.83 3.83
CA THR A 385 -18.22 3.76 4.82
C THR A 385 -16.90 2.99 4.90
N ILE A 386 -16.35 2.86 6.10
CA ILE A 386 -15.15 2.08 6.37
C ILE A 386 -15.56 0.74 6.98
N THR A 387 -14.94 -0.34 6.52
CA THR A 387 -15.16 -1.69 7.03
C THR A 387 -13.86 -2.23 7.62
N VAL A 388 -13.89 -2.61 8.89
CA VAL A 388 -12.76 -3.28 9.56
C VAL A 388 -13.17 -4.68 9.92
N GLU A 389 -12.41 -5.66 9.44
CA GLU A 389 -12.67 -7.06 9.65
C GLU A 389 -11.53 -7.68 10.47
N VAL A 390 -11.90 -8.15 11.66
CA VAL A 390 -11.03 -8.94 12.53
C VAL A 390 -11.36 -10.41 12.33
N PHE A 391 -10.39 -11.22 11.94
CA PHE A 391 -10.61 -12.63 11.59
C PHE A 391 -9.62 -13.58 12.28
N ASP A 392 -9.90 -14.87 12.26
CA ASP A 392 -9.03 -15.89 12.87
C ASP A 392 -7.67 -15.93 12.14
N SER A 393 -6.59 -15.73 12.90
CA SER A 393 -5.23 -15.63 12.36
C SER A 393 -4.74 -16.91 11.66
N ALA A 394 -5.26 -18.07 12.03
CA ALA A 394 -4.81 -19.36 11.52
C ALA A 394 -5.68 -19.91 10.39
N GLU A 395 -6.95 -19.50 10.29
CA GLU A 395 -7.93 -20.03 9.34
C GLU A 395 -7.41 -20.10 7.89
N HIS A 396 -7.02 -18.96 7.32
CA HIS A 396 -6.57 -18.89 5.93
C HIS A 396 -5.27 -19.66 5.69
N HIS A 397 -4.32 -19.55 6.61
CA HIS A 397 -3.02 -20.21 6.44
C HIS A 397 -3.14 -21.72 6.54
N VAL A 398 -3.90 -22.24 7.52
CA VAL A 398 -4.10 -23.68 7.69
C VAL A 398 -4.95 -24.27 6.56
N ALA A 399 -5.93 -23.53 6.04
CA ALA A 399 -6.66 -23.93 4.84
C ALA A 399 -5.72 -24.11 3.64
N LEU A 400 -4.77 -23.19 3.44
CA LEU A 400 -3.75 -23.32 2.39
C LEU A 400 -2.81 -24.52 2.64
N LEU A 401 -2.33 -24.71 3.88
CA LEU A 401 -1.47 -25.85 4.22
C LEU A 401 -2.14 -27.20 3.91
N LYS A 402 -3.45 -27.33 4.14
CA LYS A 402 -4.21 -28.55 3.81
C LYS A 402 -4.32 -28.82 2.31
N GLN A 403 -4.16 -27.81 1.47
CA GLN A 403 -4.11 -27.99 0.01
C GLN A 403 -2.72 -28.43 -0.46
N ILE A 404 -1.67 -28.06 0.28
CA ILE A 404 -0.27 -28.33 -0.07
C ILE A 404 0.17 -29.70 0.47
N PHE A 405 -0.22 -30.04 1.71
CA PHE A 405 0.27 -31.23 2.41
C PHE A 405 -0.83 -32.26 2.69
N ASP A 406 -0.44 -33.54 2.70
CA ASP A 406 -1.32 -34.63 3.14
C ASP A 406 -1.42 -34.67 4.66
N PHE A 407 -2.40 -33.94 5.21
CA PHE A 407 -2.69 -33.92 6.65
C PHE A 407 -3.06 -35.31 7.20
N HIS A 408 -3.59 -36.22 6.39
CA HIS A 408 -3.90 -37.58 6.84
C HIS A 408 -2.62 -38.40 7.04
N ALA A 409 -1.67 -38.30 6.12
CA ALA A 409 -0.36 -38.93 6.27
C ALA A 409 0.41 -38.37 7.48
N ILE A 410 0.39 -37.05 7.67
CA ILE A 410 1.02 -36.41 8.84
C ILE A 410 0.34 -36.86 10.13
N LYS A 411 -1.00 -36.92 10.16
CA LYS A 411 -1.76 -37.41 11.32
C LYS A 411 -1.40 -38.84 11.69
N LYS A 412 -1.24 -39.72 10.69
CA LYS A 412 -0.76 -41.09 10.91
C LYS A 412 0.63 -41.13 11.51
N LEU A 413 1.55 -40.28 11.06
CA LEU A 413 2.92 -40.20 11.59
C LEU A 413 2.91 -39.77 13.06
N VAL A 414 2.26 -38.65 13.38
CA VAL A 414 2.26 -38.09 14.74
C VAL A 414 1.44 -38.92 15.74
N SER A 415 0.58 -39.82 15.26
CA SER A 415 -0.16 -40.76 16.11
C SER A 415 0.63 -42.03 16.47
N ARG A 416 1.83 -42.22 15.90
CA ARG A 416 2.65 -43.40 16.23
C ARG A 416 3.26 -43.26 17.61
N SER A 417 3.19 -44.32 18.41
CA SER A 417 3.76 -44.34 19.77
C SER A 417 5.28 -44.24 19.80
N ASP A 418 5.96 -44.53 18.69
CA ASP A 418 7.42 -44.45 18.56
C ASP A 418 7.91 -43.12 17.94
N PHE A 419 7.00 -42.18 17.66
CA PHE A 419 7.32 -40.86 17.14
C PHE A 419 6.87 -39.78 18.12
N THR A 420 7.82 -39.05 18.68
CA THR A 420 7.56 -37.91 19.56
C THR A 420 8.22 -36.66 18.98
N PHE A 421 7.65 -35.50 19.26
CA PHE A 421 8.19 -34.25 18.73
C PHE A 421 7.92 -33.05 19.65
N ALA A 422 8.70 -31.99 19.46
CA ALA A 422 8.55 -30.72 20.16
C ALA A 422 8.60 -29.54 19.18
N VAL A 423 7.68 -28.59 19.33
CA VAL A 423 7.55 -27.39 18.50
C VAL A 423 7.63 -26.16 19.40
N ASP A 424 8.70 -25.38 19.27
CA ASP A 424 8.91 -24.15 20.02
C ASP A 424 8.53 -22.92 19.20
N SER A 425 7.45 -22.26 19.58
CA SER A 425 7.01 -21.01 18.95
C SER A 425 7.73 -19.78 19.50
N MET A 426 8.66 -19.96 20.44
CA MET A 426 9.48 -18.91 21.06
C MET A 426 8.68 -17.72 21.60
N SER A 427 7.44 -17.97 22.03
CA SER A 427 6.47 -16.95 22.46
C SER A 427 6.13 -15.92 21.38
N GLY A 428 6.38 -16.23 20.10
CA GLY A 428 6.05 -15.42 18.94
C GLY A 428 4.74 -15.83 18.27
N VAL A 429 4.52 -15.30 17.06
CA VAL A 429 3.23 -15.38 16.37
C VAL A 429 2.88 -16.79 15.90
N ASN A 430 3.83 -17.73 15.84
CA ASN A 430 3.58 -19.11 15.43
C ASN A 430 2.67 -19.88 16.41
N GLY A 431 2.55 -19.43 17.65
CA GLY A 431 1.78 -20.12 18.71
C GLY A 431 0.36 -20.56 18.31
N PRO A 432 -0.52 -19.63 17.88
CA PRO A 432 -1.87 -19.95 17.39
C PRO A 432 -1.88 -20.91 16.20
N TYR A 433 -0.92 -20.79 15.27
CA TYR A 433 -0.81 -21.68 14.11
C TYR A 433 -0.40 -23.09 14.52
N ALA A 434 0.58 -23.23 15.41
CA ALA A 434 1.02 -24.51 15.93
C ALA A 434 -0.10 -25.22 16.70
N ARG A 435 -0.86 -24.50 17.52
CA ARG A 435 -2.04 -25.05 18.21
C ARG A 435 -3.10 -25.52 17.21
N ARG A 436 -3.44 -24.70 16.21
CA ARG A 436 -4.40 -25.07 15.17
C ARG A 436 -3.96 -26.33 14.42
N VAL A 437 -2.72 -26.37 13.95
CA VAL A 437 -2.21 -27.49 13.14
C VAL A 437 -2.05 -28.75 13.98
N PHE A 438 -1.27 -28.71 15.07
CA PHE A 438 -0.88 -29.93 15.78
C PHE A 438 -1.97 -30.42 16.73
N VAL A 439 -2.61 -29.53 17.49
CA VAL A 439 -3.60 -29.94 18.50
C VAL A 439 -4.97 -30.14 17.88
N GLU A 440 -5.50 -29.12 17.20
CA GLU A 440 -6.90 -29.15 16.74
C GLU A 440 -7.09 -30.04 15.49
N GLU A 441 -6.21 -29.93 14.48
CA GLU A 441 -6.35 -30.66 13.22
C GLU A 441 -5.76 -32.08 13.30
N LEU A 442 -4.53 -32.18 13.81
CA LEU A 442 -3.80 -33.45 13.87
C LEU A 442 -4.10 -34.27 15.15
N GLY A 443 -4.65 -33.65 16.20
CA GLY A 443 -5.07 -34.35 17.43
C GLY A 443 -3.93 -34.68 18.38
N CYS A 444 -2.81 -33.94 18.33
CA CYS A 444 -1.69 -34.09 19.25
C CYS A 444 -2.02 -33.51 20.64
N ASP A 445 -1.31 -33.99 21.65
CA ASP A 445 -1.36 -33.40 22.99
C ASP A 445 -0.64 -32.04 23.01
N GLU A 446 -1.15 -31.07 23.77
CA GLU A 446 -0.58 -29.71 23.83
C GLU A 446 0.85 -29.70 24.40
N SER A 447 1.28 -30.75 25.10
CA SER A 447 2.67 -30.93 25.56
C SER A 447 3.71 -30.97 24.43
N CYS A 448 3.33 -31.22 23.17
CA CYS A 448 4.25 -31.09 22.04
C CYS A 448 4.61 -29.63 21.72
N LEU A 449 3.87 -28.66 22.28
CA LEU A 449 4.06 -27.24 22.02
C LEU A 449 4.82 -26.57 23.18
N LEU A 450 5.91 -25.90 22.84
CA LEU A 450 6.70 -25.08 23.74
C LEU A 450 6.47 -23.60 23.39
N ASN A 451 6.29 -22.77 24.42
CA ASN A 451 6.15 -21.32 24.29
C ASN A 451 5.12 -20.88 23.22
N ALA A 452 3.98 -21.57 23.12
CA ALA A 452 2.97 -21.36 22.08
C ALA A 452 1.93 -20.26 22.38
N THR A 453 2.21 -19.42 23.37
CA THR A 453 1.41 -18.23 23.66
C THR A 453 2.23 -17.00 23.26
N PRO A 454 1.75 -16.18 22.31
CA PRO A 454 2.42 -14.94 21.93
C PRO A 454 2.56 -13.99 23.12
N MET A 455 3.76 -13.42 23.31
CA MET A 455 4.08 -12.48 24.38
C MET A 455 4.74 -11.22 23.80
N GLU A 456 4.38 -10.05 24.34
CA GLU A 456 4.86 -8.76 23.83
C GLU A 456 6.40 -8.59 23.91
N ASP A 457 7.05 -9.27 24.84
CA ASP A 457 8.50 -9.27 25.03
C ASP A 457 9.15 -10.62 24.70
N PHE A 458 8.39 -11.55 24.10
CA PHE A 458 8.80 -12.93 23.86
C PHE A 458 9.35 -13.64 25.13
N ASN A 459 8.80 -13.32 26.31
CA ASN A 459 9.28 -13.77 27.63
C ASN A 459 10.73 -13.32 27.94
N GLY A 460 11.11 -12.13 27.48
CA GLY A 460 12.44 -11.55 27.66
C GLY A 460 13.52 -12.20 26.79
N GLY A 461 13.13 -13.02 25.81
CA GLY A 461 14.02 -13.75 24.92
C GLY A 461 14.23 -13.07 23.55
N HIS A 462 15.16 -13.63 22.78
CA HIS A 462 15.21 -13.43 21.34
C HIS A 462 14.43 -14.54 20.67
N ALA A 463 13.41 -14.21 19.89
CA ALA A 463 12.69 -15.16 19.06
C ALA A 463 13.50 -15.47 17.79
N ASP A 464 14.71 -15.99 17.96
CA ASP A 464 15.65 -16.34 16.89
C ASP A 464 15.96 -17.85 16.95
N PRO A 465 15.47 -18.66 15.99
CA PRO A 465 15.59 -20.10 16.04
C PRO A 465 17.01 -20.52 15.64
N ASN A 466 17.91 -20.54 16.61
CA ASN A 466 19.27 -21.07 16.48
C ASN A 466 19.78 -21.63 17.82
N LEU A 467 20.94 -22.30 17.79
CA LEU A 467 21.55 -22.97 18.94
C LEU A 467 21.90 -22.03 20.11
N THR A 468 21.94 -20.71 19.89
CA THR A 468 22.22 -19.72 20.94
C THR A 468 20.97 -19.36 21.74
N TYR A 469 19.84 -19.15 21.04
CA TYR A 469 18.64 -18.55 21.63
C TYR A 469 17.52 -19.56 21.89
N ALA A 470 17.41 -20.63 21.09
CA ALA A 470 16.41 -21.70 21.29
C ALA A 470 16.81 -22.69 22.40
N LYS A 471 17.24 -22.16 23.55
CA LYS A 471 17.84 -22.92 24.67
C LYS A 471 16.93 -24.02 25.20
N THR A 472 15.64 -23.73 25.31
CA THR A 472 14.63 -24.69 25.77
C THR A 472 14.55 -25.88 24.82
N LEU A 473 14.41 -25.61 23.52
CA LEU A 473 14.32 -26.66 22.51
C LEU A 473 15.61 -27.48 22.40
N ILE A 474 16.80 -26.87 22.32
CA ILE A 474 18.05 -27.66 22.18
C ILE A 474 18.30 -28.55 23.39
N LYS A 475 17.90 -28.10 24.60
CA LYS A 475 17.96 -28.91 25.80
C LYS A 475 17.02 -30.11 25.69
N VAL A 476 15.78 -29.90 25.27
CA VAL A 476 14.80 -30.98 25.04
C VAL A 476 15.29 -31.97 23.98
N MET A 477 15.94 -31.48 22.93
CA MET A 477 16.44 -32.30 21.82
C MET A 477 17.81 -32.93 22.10
N GLY A 478 18.44 -32.64 23.24
CA GLY A 478 19.73 -33.21 23.63
C GLY A 478 20.90 -32.74 22.76
N VAL A 479 20.95 -31.45 22.47
CA VAL A 479 21.99 -30.81 21.67
C VAL A 479 22.58 -29.63 22.46
N ASP A 480 23.90 -29.46 22.41
CA ASP A 480 24.58 -28.31 23.02
C ASP A 480 24.63 -27.08 22.08
N SER A 481 25.19 -25.96 22.55
CA SER A 481 25.30 -24.74 21.74
C SER A 481 26.22 -24.87 20.52
N ASN A 482 27.00 -25.94 20.42
CA ASN A 482 27.87 -26.24 19.27
C ASN A 482 27.22 -27.24 18.30
N GLY A 483 26.01 -27.71 18.59
CA GLY A 483 25.31 -28.70 17.76
C GLY A 483 25.72 -30.14 18.06
N LEU A 484 26.44 -30.38 19.16
CA LEU A 484 26.93 -31.70 19.54
C LEU A 484 25.93 -32.45 20.43
N PRO A 485 25.87 -33.78 20.34
CA PRO A 485 24.93 -34.60 21.10
C PRO A 485 25.24 -34.56 22.60
N VAL A 486 24.18 -34.44 23.41
CA VAL A 486 24.21 -34.51 24.88
C VAL A 486 23.54 -35.80 25.36
N HIS A 487 24.29 -36.59 26.13
CA HIS A 487 23.85 -37.88 26.68
C HIS A 487 23.60 -37.79 28.20
N GLY A 488 22.89 -38.80 28.74
CA GLY A 488 22.66 -38.92 30.19
C GLY A 488 21.53 -38.05 30.73
N GLN A 489 20.54 -37.72 29.89
CA GLN A 489 19.35 -36.97 30.27
C GLN A 489 18.30 -37.91 30.89
N ASP A 490 17.47 -37.39 31.81
CA ASP A 490 16.43 -38.19 32.49
C ASP A 490 15.34 -38.70 31.54
N GLN A 491 15.10 -37.98 30.43
CA GLN A 491 14.16 -38.35 29.38
C GLN A 491 14.92 -38.43 28.05
N GLU A 492 14.61 -39.45 27.24
CA GLU A 492 15.16 -39.55 25.89
C GLU A 492 14.60 -38.42 25.01
N PRO A 493 15.45 -37.75 24.21
CA PRO A 493 15.00 -36.65 23.37
C PRO A 493 13.95 -37.08 22.34
N PRO A 494 13.00 -36.19 21.98
CA PRO A 494 12.05 -36.47 20.93
C PRO A 494 12.69 -36.84 19.59
N SER A 495 11.94 -37.51 18.73
CA SER A 495 12.38 -37.86 17.37
C SER A 495 12.60 -36.62 16.50
N PHE A 496 11.79 -35.58 16.69
CA PHE A 496 11.81 -34.35 15.89
C PHE A 496 11.62 -33.10 16.75
N GLY A 497 12.35 -32.04 16.44
CA GLY A 497 12.23 -30.74 17.08
C GLY A 497 12.21 -29.61 16.05
N ALA A 498 11.38 -28.60 16.26
CA ALA A 498 11.38 -27.40 15.42
C ALA A 498 11.16 -26.13 16.24
N ALA A 499 11.80 -25.02 15.83
CA ALA A 499 11.54 -23.69 16.38
C ALA A 499 11.25 -22.68 15.27
N TRP A 500 10.48 -21.64 15.57
CA TRP A 500 10.18 -20.51 14.67
C TRP A 500 10.64 -19.19 15.25
N ASP A 501 10.94 -18.22 14.37
CA ASP A 501 11.23 -16.84 14.79
C ASP A 501 9.95 -16.03 15.09
N GLY A 502 10.14 -14.77 15.49
CA GLY A 502 9.05 -13.90 15.97
C GLY A 502 7.84 -13.83 15.03
N ASP A 503 8.06 -13.63 13.72
CA ASP A 503 7.01 -13.57 12.69
C ASP A 503 6.84 -14.85 11.86
N ALA A 504 7.51 -15.93 12.28
CA ALA A 504 7.39 -17.29 11.78
C ALA A 504 7.75 -17.46 10.29
N ASP A 505 8.68 -16.66 9.77
CA ASP A 505 9.23 -16.84 8.42
C ASP A 505 10.55 -17.64 8.40
N ARG A 506 11.14 -17.90 9.58
CA ARG A 506 12.32 -18.77 9.76
C ARG A 506 12.00 -19.99 10.61
N ASN A 507 12.79 -21.03 10.41
CA ASN A 507 12.74 -22.23 11.24
C ASN A 507 14.13 -22.80 11.55
N MET A 508 14.20 -23.53 12.65
CA MET A 508 15.31 -24.43 12.98
C MET A 508 14.77 -25.84 13.15
N ILE A 509 15.48 -26.83 12.62
CA ILE A 509 15.09 -28.24 12.68
C ILE A 509 16.13 -29.06 13.45
N LEU A 510 15.66 -29.96 14.30
CA LEU A 510 16.46 -30.85 15.13
C LEU A 510 15.94 -32.29 14.99
N GLY A 511 16.87 -33.24 14.86
CA GLY A 511 16.62 -34.64 15.15
C GLY A 511 16.99 -34.96 16.61
N SER A 512 16.71 -36.18 17.05
CA SER A 512 17.16 -36.64 18.37
C SER A 512 18.68 -36.54 18.47
N ARG A 513 19.18 -35.63 19.33
CA ARG A 513 20.61 -35.31 19.51
C ARG A 513 21.34 -34.88 18.23
N PHE A 514 20.62 -34.29 17.27
CA PHE A 514 21.17 -33.93 15.96
C PHE A 514 20.68 -32.54 15.52
N PHE A 515 21.63 -31.67 15.17
CA PHE A 515 21.32 -30.38 14.57
C PHE A 515 21.32 -30.47 13.04
N VAL A 516 20.18 -30.16 12.42
CA VAL A 516 20.07 -30.04 10.96
C VAL A 516 20.48 -28.63 10.57
N THR A 517 21.59 -28.48 9.83
CA THR A 517 21.97 -27.15 9.36
C THR A 517 20.95 -26.63 8.34
N PRO A 518 20.65 -25.31 8.30
CA PRO A 518 19.71 -24.78 7.31
C PRO A 518 20.10 -25.10 5.85
N SER A 519 21.42 -25.14 5.58
CA SER A 519 21.97 -25.48 4.27
C SER A 519 21.73 -26.95 3.87
N ASP A 520 21.70 -27.88 4.83
CA ASP A 520 21.42 -29.30 4.57
C ASP A 520 19.91 -29.59 4.54
N SER A 521 19.11 -28.78 5.25
CA SER A 521 17.65 -28.89 5.26
C SER A 521 17.06 -28.70 3.86
N LEU A 522 17.49 -27.68 3.11
CA LEU A 522 16.94 -27.36 1.79
C LEU A 522 17.12 -28.50 0.76
N PRO A 523 18.31 -29.10 0.56
CA PRO A 523 18.48 -30.26 -0.31
C PRO A 523 17.68 -31.49 0.13
N SER A 524 17.46 -31.69 1.44
CA SER A 524 16.70 -32.82 1.95
C SER A 524 15.20 -32.78 1.62
N LEU A 525 14.67 -31.60 1.25
CA LEU A 525 13.30 -31.38 0.78
C LEU A 525 13.12 -31.68 -0.71
N LEU A 526 14.21 -31.72 -1.48
CA LEU A 526 14.15 -32.13 -2.88
C LEU A 526 13.96 -33.65 -2.92
N PRO A 527 13.16 -34.18 -3.85
CA PRO A 527 13.11 -35.62 -4.05
C PRO A 527 14.53 -36.09 -4.29
N THR A 528 15.07 -36.86 -3.35
CA THR A 528 16.30 -37.59 -3.58
C THR A 528 15.97 -38.56 -4.72
N ALA A 529 16.58 -38.32 -5.88
CA ALA A 529 16.60 -39.31 -6.95
C ALA A 529 17.33 -40.54 -6.38
N GLN A 530 16.56 -41.49 -5.84
CA GLN A 530 17.03 -42.84 -5.56
C GLN A 530 16.91 -43.68 -6.82
#